data_AF-A0A3D1QVN6-F1
#
_entry.id   AF-A0A3D1QVN6-F1
#
_cell.length_a   1.000
_cell.length_b   1.000
_cell.length_c   1.000
_cell.angle_alpha   90.00
_cell.angle_beta   90.00
_cell.angle_gamma   90.00
#
_symmetry.space_group_name_H-M   'P 1'
#
loop_
_entity.id
_entity.type
_entity.pdbx_description
1 polymer ?
#
loop_
_entity_poly.entity_id
_entity_poly.type
_entity_poly.pdbx_seq_one_letter_code
_entity_poly.pdbx_strand_id
1 'polypeptide(L)'
;GLFSSAWIADLDASLRAGGEVLASFEALRRRLSTVEGLLRIEATLASLPDAISQALRALIERGAETDAGWAALRKAVLAIELGERLRTEPLLQSFDASRLEAAHRHYRALDEHKRTLVREAILHVWTSRQRERLLAATGTRLNGLGAELKRRLMVRGKRVLKVRQLVAAGAGVEGGDPLFDLRPVWMASPETVAQIFPRQPIFDVVVFDESSQLRLEEALPVLTRGKRVVVAGDPKQLPPTRFFEAAVAQSATDEEPETDQALFEEQQSEAEDLLSAALNLEIEQAYLDVHYRSQNADLIDFSNRSFYGSRLQAIPGHPSNRTRVAPLRLVQVDGVYDKRVNLREAEEVVALVRGLLSQPQPPSVGIACFNLSQRDAISEALETAAAAEPAFASKLAEARARRGAASFEGLFVKNLENVQGDERDHIIISTTYGPDPKGRFYRRFGPLGQAGGGRRLNVLVTRARQAVHLVTSIPRAQWASLPPLPAGQ
;
A
#
# COMPACT_ATOMS: atom_id res chain seq x y z
N GLY A 1 -26.51 -40.79 42.53
CA GLY A 1 -26.40 -39.37 42.91
C GLY A 1 -27.04 -39.14 44.27
N LEU A 2 -26.79 -38.02 44.94
CA LEU A 2 -27.56 -37.66 46.15
C LEU A 2 -29.06 -37.66 45.81
N PHE A 3 -29.89 -38.24 46.67
CA PHE A 3 -31.34 -38.45 46.47
C PHE A 3 -31.78 -39.36 45.31
N SER A 4 -30.85 -40.00 44.59
CA SER A 4 -31.24 -41.08 43.68
C SER A 4 -31.82 -42.26 44.47
N SER A 5 -32.70 -43.04 43.86
CA SER A 5 -33.32 -44.21 44.48
C SER A 5 -32.30 -45.17 45.11
N ALA A 6 -31.16 -45.40 44.45
CA ALA A 6 -30.06 -46.21 44.99
C ALA A 6 -29.40 -45.60 46.24
N TRP A 7 -29.25 -44.28 46.29
CA TRP A 7 -28.66 -43.59 47.44
C TRP A 7 -29.60 -43.59 48.65
N ILE A 8 -30.90 -43.45 48.43
CA ILE A 8 -31.91 -43.53 49.50
C ILE A 8 -31.94 -44.95 50.08
N ALA A 9 -31.87 -45.97 49.23
CA ALA A 9 -31.83 -47.37 49.67
C ALA A 9 -30.57 -47.69 50.50
N ASP A 10 -29.38 -47.25 50.07
CA ASP A 10 -28.13 -47.43 50.81
C ASP A 10 -28.13 -46.67 52.15
N LEU A 11 -28.70 -45.45 52.17
CA LEU A 11 -28.82 -44.66 53.39
C LEU A 11 -29.78 -45.31 54.39
N ASP A 12 -30.95 -45.78 53.93
CA ASP A 12 -31.93 -46.49 54.77
C ASP A 12 -31.35 -47.80 55.32
N ALA A 13 -30.60 -48.55 54.49
CA ALA A 13 -29.90 -49.75 54.93
C ALA A 13 -28.82 -49.46 55.99
N SER A 14 -28.01 -48.42 55.78
CA SER A 14 -26.94 -48.00 56.71
C SER A 14 -27.50 -47.50 58.05
N LEU A 15 -28.58 -46.73 58.01
CA LEU A 15 -29.25 -46.22 59.22
C LEU A 15 -29.91 -47.34 60.03
N ARG A 16 -30.55 -48.31 59.35
CA ARG A 16 -31.16 -49.49 60.01
C ARG A 16 -30.12 -50.44 60.60
N ALA A 17 -28.90 -50.44 60.06
CA ALA A 17 -27.77 -51.21 60.59
C ALA A 17 -27.02 -50.51 61.75
N GLY A 18 -27.51 -49.36 62.23
CA GLY A 18 -26.90 -48.63 63.34
C GLY A 18 -25.71 -47.74 62.96
N GLY A 19 -25.55 -47.41 61.67
CA GLY A 19 -24.52 -46.48 61.19
C GLY A 19 -24.69 -45.06 61.77
N GLU A 20 -23.57 -44.34 61.94
CA GLU A 20 -23.58 -42.99 62.48
C GLU A 20 -24.31 -42.00 61.56
N VAL A 21 -25.51 -41.61 61.97
CA VAL A 21 -26.39 -40.64 61.26
C VAL A 21 -25.67 -39.31 60.99
N LEU A 22 -24.78 -38.91 61.92
CA LEU A 22 -24.11 -37.62 61.91
C LEU A 22 -23.17 -37.45 60.70
N ALA A 23 -22.44 -38.50 60.30
CA ALA A 23 -21.52 -38.44 59.16
C ALA A 23 -22.27 -38.28 57.83
N SER A 24 -23.39 -39.00 57.67
CA SER A 24 -24.25 -38.90 56.50
C SER A 24 -24.96 -37.54 56.43
N PHE A 25 -25.43 -37.01 57.57
CA PHE A 25 -26.02 -35.68 57.65
C PHE A 25 -25.00 -34.56 57.47
N GLU A 26 -23.75 -34.71 57.91
CA GLU A 26 -22.70 -33.74 57.63
C GLU A 26 -22.31 -33.71 56.15
N ALA A 27 -22.22 -34.87 55.49
CA ALA A 27 -21.99 -34.94 54.05
C ALA A 27 -23.13 -34.27 53.26
N LEU A 28 -24.38 -34.45 53.72
CA LEU A 28 -25.56 -33.77 53.19
C LEU A 28 -25.48 -32.25 53.44
N ARG A 29 -25.17 -31.84 54.67
CA ARG A 29 -25.07 -30.43 55.11
C ARG A 29 -24.01 -29.67 54.32
N ARG A 30 -22.85 -30.29 54.05
CA ARG A 30 -21.76 -29.70 53.25
C ARG A 30 -22.15 -29.48 51.78
N ARG A 31 -23.18 -30.15 51.28
CA ARG A 31 -23.66 -30.05 49.89
C ARG A 31 -25.05 -29.43 49.76
N LEU A 32 -25.74 -29.16 50.87
CA LEU A 32 -27.08 -28.58 50.91
C LEU A 32 -27.13 -27.16 50.32
N SER A 33 -26.04 -26.38 50.50
CA SER A 33 -25.90 -25.02 49.94
C SER A 33 -25.85 -24.97 48.42
N THR A 34 -25.73 -26.11 47.72
CA THR A 34 -25.68 -26.19 46.26
C THR A 34 -26.92 -26.85 45.64
N VAL A 35 -27.84 -27.39 46.47
CA VAL A 35 -29.06 -28.08 46.02
C VAL A 35 -30.00 -27.12 45.29
N GLU A 36 -30.16 -25.89 45.80
CA GLU A 36 -30.96 -24.86 45.13
C GLU A 36 -30.40 -24.52 43.75
N GLY A 37 -29.06 -24.43 43.63
CA GLY A 37 -28.39 -24.21 42.35
C GLY A 37 -28.65 -25.34 41.36
N LEU A 38 -28.60 -26.59 41.81
CA LEU A 38 -28.81 -27.77 40.98
C LEU A 38 -30.27 -27.87 40.50
N LEU A 39 -31.24 -27.60 41.38
CA LEU A 39 -32.67 -27.56 41.03
C LEU A 39 -32.99 -26.41 40.07
N ARG A 40 -32.38 -25.23 40.26
CA ARG A 40 -32.52 -24.10 39.32
C ARG A 40 -31.95 -24.44 37.95
N ILE A 41 -30.80 -25.13 37.89
CA ILE A 41 -30.22 -25.58 36.62
C ILE A 41 -31.15 -26.60 35.93
N GLU A 42 -31.66 -27.60 36.64
CA GLU A 42 -32.58 -28.58 36.05
C GLU A 42 -33.90 -27.95 35.58
N ALA A 43 -34.49 -27.04 36.35
CA ALA A 43 -35.69 -26.31 35.98
C ALA A 43 -35.46 -25.42 34.75
N THR A 44 -34.30 -24.75 34.69
CA THR A 44 -33.93 -23.92 33.53
C THR A 44 -33.73 -24.80 32.30
N LEU A 45 -33.04 -25.94 32.41
CA LEU A 45 -32.86 -26.88 31.30
C LEU A 45 -34.19 -27.46 30.81
N ALA A 46 -35.16 -27.71 31.70
CA ALA A 46 -36.48 -28.21 31.35
C ALA A 46 -37.36 -27.16 30.62
N SER A 47 -37.06 -25.86 30.80
CA SER A 47 -37.76 -24.77 30.10
C SER A 47 -37.25 -24.51 28.67
N LEU A 48 -36.12 -25.11 28.30
CA LEU A 48 -35.52 -24.96 26.97
C LEU A 48 -36.06 -26.00 25.98
N PRO A 49 -36.07 -25.71 24.68
CA PRO A 49 -36.39 -26.69 23.64
C PRO A 49 -35.54 -27.96 23.76
N ASP A 50 -36.12 -29.14 23.53
CA ASP A 50 -35.50 -30.45 23.78
C ASP A 50 -34.09 -30.59 23.20
N ALA A 51 -33.89 -30.14 21.96
CA ALA A 51 -32.58 -30.20 21.29
C ALA A 51 -31.50 -29.37 22.02
N ILE A 52 -31.87 -28.19 22.54
CA ILE A 52 -30.96 -27.31 23.29
C ILE A 52 -30.72 -27.87 24.69
N SER A 53 -31.78 -28.37 25.34
CA SER A 53 -31.70 -29.01 26.66
C SER A 53 -30.76 -30.21 26.65
N GLN A 54 -30.87 -31.10 25.67
CA GLN A 54 -30.00 -32.27 25.52
C GLN A 54 -28.53 -31.87 25.29
N ALA A 55 -28.28 -30.87 24.43
CA ALA A 55 -26.93 -30.38 24.17
C ALA A 55 -26.27 -29.74 25.42
N LEU A 56 -27.02 -28.92 26.16
CA LEU A 56 -26.53 -28.30 27.39
C LEU A 56 -26.31 -29.34 28.51
N ARG A 57 -27.18 -30.34 28.64
CA ARG A 57 -26.98 -31.46 29.57
C ARG A 57 -25.68 -32.21 29.28
N ALA A 58 -25.41 -32.54 28.02
CA ALA A 58 -24.17 -33.20 27.63
C ALA A 58 -22.92 -32.34 27.90
N LEU A 59 -23.00 -31.01 27.76
CA LEU A 59 -21.91 -30.09 28.11
C LEU A 59 -21.68 -30.02 29.62
N ILE A 60 -22.76 -29.95 30.40
CA ILE A 60 -22.72 -29.93 31.87
C ILE A 60 -22.16 -31.25 32.42
N GLU A 61 -22.59 -32.39 31.88
CA GLU A 61 -22.09 -33.73 32.26
C GLU A 61 -20.59 -33.90 31.98
N ARG A 62 -20.08 -33.23 30.94
CA ARG A 62 -18.65 -33.21 30.61
C ARG A 62 -17.86 -32.15 31.39
N GLY A 63 -18.50 -31.41 32.29
CA GLY A 63 -17.86 -30.37 33.09
C GLY A 63 -17.34 -29.20 32.26
N ALA A 64 -17.98 -28.88 31.14
CA ALA A 64 -17.56 -27.77 30.29
C ALA A 64 -17.69 -26.43 31.02
N GLU A 65 -16.64 -25.61 30.96
CA GLU A 65 -16.71 -24.21 31.41
C GLU A 65 -17.75 -23.43 30.60
N THR A 66 -18.40 -22.45 31.23
CA THR A 66 -19.51 -21.69 30.63
C THR A 66 -19.17 -21.09 29.26
N ASP A 67 -17.99 -20.48 29.14
CA ASP A 67 -17.54 -19.84 27.89
C ASP A 67 -17.28 -20.88 26.79
N ALA A 68 -16.68 -22.02 27.14
CA ALA A 68 -16.43 -23.11 26.22
C ALA A 68 -17.73 -23.78 25.75
N GLY A 69 -18.68 -23.99 26.68
CA GLY A 69 -20.00 -24.52 26.38
C GLY A 69 -20.81 -23.60 25.46
N TRP A 70 -20.79 -22.28 25.74
CA TRP A 70 -21.45 -21.29 24.89
C TRP A 70 -20.84 -21.22 23.49
N ALA A 71 -19.51 -21.24 23.38
CA ALA A 71 -18.82 -21.28 22.09
C ALA A 71 -19.18 -22.54 21.27
N ALA A 72 -19.27 -23.71 21.92
CA ALA A 72 -19.67 -24.96 21.29
C ALA A 72 -21.12 -24.93 20.80
N LEU A 73 -22.05 -24.43 21.62
CA LEU A 73 -23.47 -24.29 21.26
C LEU A 73 -23.63 -23.33 20.07
N ARG A 74 -22.98 -22.16 20.14
CA ARG A 74 -22.99 -21.18 19.06
C ARG A 74 -22.47 -21.78 17.75
N LYS A 75 -21.37 -22.53 17.81
CA LYS A 75 -20.81 -23.23 16.63
C LYS A 75 -21.81 -24.22 16.04
N ALA A 76 -22.48 -25.02 16.87
CA ALA A 76 -23.45 -26.02 16.42
C ALA A 76 -24.68 -25.37 15.76
N VAL A 77 -25.27 -24.35 16.41
CA VAL A 77 -26.41 -23.60 15.86
C VAL A 77 -26.05 -22.95 14.52
N LEU A 78 -24.89 -22.28 14.45
CA LEU A 78 -24.42 -21.67 13.20
C LEU A 78 -24.19 -22.71 12.10
N ALA A 79 -23.64 -23.89 12.43
CA ALA A 79 -23.42 -24.95 11.44
C ALA A 79 -24.73 -25.49 10.88
N ILE A 80 -25.76 -25.67 11.72
CA ILE A 80 -27.10 -26.11 11.28
C ILE A 80 -27.73 -25.04 10.38
N GLU A 81 -27.76 -23.79 10.83
CA GLU A 81 -28.32 -22.67 10.04
C GLU A 81 -27.60 -22.53 8.70
N LEU A 82 -26.27 -22.64 8.67
CA LEU A 82 -25.49 -22.59 7.43
C LEU A 82 -25.84 -23.77 6.51
N GLY A 83 -25.96 -24.98 7.07
CA GLY A 83 -26.37 -26.17 6.33
C GLY A 83 -27.77 -26.04 5.72
N GLU A 84 -28.74 -25.54 6.50
CA GLU A 84 -30.09 -25.26 6.01
C GLU A 84 -30.09 -24.23 4.90
N ARG A 85 -29.40 -23.10 5.06
CA ARG A 85 -29.30 -22.06 4.02
C ARG A 85 -28.65 -22.59 2.75
N LEU A 86 -27.54 -23.33 2.86
CA LEU A 86 -26.87 -23.95 1.70
C LEU A 86 -27.81 -24.92 0.97
N ARG A 87 -28.75 -25.55 1.67
CA ARG A 87 -29.66 -26.58 1.13
C ARG A 87 -30.99 -26.01 0.63
N THR A 88 -31.36 -24.81 1.06
CA THR A 88 -32.63 -24.16 0.70
C THR A 88 -32.45 -23.02 -0.31
N GLU A 89 -31.29 -22.37 -0.35
CA GLU A 89 -31.00 -21.27 -1.28
C GLU A 89 -30.33 -21.78 -2.56
N PRO A 90 -31.01 -21.76 -3.73
CA PRO A 90 -30.46 -22.29 -4.98
C PRO A 90 -29.19 -21.56 -5.45
N LEU A 91 -29.08 -20.27 -5.14
CA LEU A 91 -27.90 -19.47 -5.48
C LEU A 91 -26.66 -19.98 -4.73
N LEU A 92 -26.79 -20.39 -3.47
CA LEU A 92 -25.67 -20.90 -2.68
C LEU A 92 -25.28 -22.33 -3.08
N GLN A 93 -26.23 -23.14 -3.58
CA GLN A 93 -25.94 -24.47 -4.14
C GLN A 93 -25.11 -24.41 -5.42
N SER A 94 -25.23 -23.33 -6.18
CA SER A 94 -24.45 -23.13 -7.40
C SER A 94 -22.96 -22.85 -7.14
N PHE A 95 -22.59 -22.49 -5.90
CA PHE A 95 -21.22 -22.22 -5.49
C PHE A 95 -20.49 -23.49 -5.05
N ASP A 96 -19.84 -24.16 -6.01
CA ASP A 96 -18.87 -25.21 -5.74
C ASP A 96 -17.45 -24.62 -5.70
N ALA A 97 -16.84 -24.64 -4.52
CA ALA A 97 -15.48 -24.14 -4.30
C ALA A 97 -14.45 -24.84 -5.20
N SER A 98 -14.56 -26.16 -5.37
CA SER A 98 -13.65 -26.93 -6.22
C SER A 98 -13.79 -26.55 -7.69
N ARG A 99 -15.02 -26.32 -8.14
CA ARG A 99 -15.30 -25.84 -9.50
C ARG A 99 -14.76 -24.42 -9.73
N LEU A 100 -14.95 -23.51 -8.77
CA LEU A 100 -14.42 -22.15 -8.84
C LEU A 100 -12.89 -22.14 -8.85
N GLU A 101 -12.26 -22.94 -8.00
CA GLU A 101 -10.80 -23.09 -8.00
C GLU A 101 -10.27 -23.70 -9.30
N ALA A 102 -10.96 -24.68 -9.88
CA ALA A 102 -10.61 -25.23 -11.18
C ALA A 102 -10.75 -24.18 -12.29
N ALA A 103 -11.84 -23.40 -12.30
CA ALA A 103 -12.05 -22.32 -13.26
C ALA A 103 -10.98 -21.22 -13.12
N HIS A 104 -10.64 -20.80 -11.90
CA HIS A 104 -9.57 -19.83 -11.65
C HIS A 104 -8.19 -20.35 -12.11
N ARG A 105 -7.87 -21.62 -11.83
CA ARG A 105 -6.62 -22.24 -12.31
C ARG A 105 -6.57 -22.29 -13.83
N HIS A 106 -7.67 -22.67 -14.48
CA HIS A 106 -7.76 -22.71 -15.93
C HIS A 106 -7.61 -21.30 -16.54
N TYR A 107 -8.31 -20.31 -15.97
CA TYR A 107 -8.18 -18.91 -16.39
C TYR A 107 -6.74 -18.40 -16.27
N ARG A 108 -6.05 -18.66 -15.15
CA ARG A 108 -4.64 -18.29 -14.98
C ARG A 108 -3.73 -18.93 -16.02
N ALA A 109 -3.93 -20.22 -16.28
CA ALA A 109 -3.15 -20.93 -17.31
C ALA A 109 -3.39 -20.33 -18.70
N LEU A 110 -4.64 -19.99 -19.04
CA LEU A 110 -4.97 -19.32 -20.30
C LEU A 110 -4.43 -17.90 -20.38
N ASP A 111 -4.43 -17.13 -19.29
CA ASP A 111 -3.84 -15.78 -19.24
C ASP A 111 -2.31 -15.83 -19.48
N GLU A 112 -1.62 -16.76 -18.84
CA GLU A 112 -0.18 -17.00 -19.06
C GLU A 112 0.11 -17.42 -20.51
N HIS A 113 -0.73 -18.32 -21.06
CA HIS A 113 -0.61 -18.74 -22.45
C HIS A 113 -0.86 -17.57 -23.43
N LYS A 114 -1.90 -16.77 -23.19
CA LYS A 114 -2.20 -15.57 -23.98
C LYS A 114 -1.03 -14.59 -23.95
N ARG A 115 -0.41 -14.32 -22.80
CA ARG A 115 0.77 -13.45 -22.70
C ARG A 115 1.91 -13.92 -23.60
N THR A 116 2.12 -15.24 -23.63
CA THR A 116 3.13 -15.87 -24.50
C THR A 116 2.80 -15.69 -25.98
N LEU A 117 1.56 -16.00 -26.38
CA LEU A 117 1.10 -15.85 -27.76
C LEU A 117 1.12 -14.40 -28.24
N VAL A 118 0.71 -13.44 -27.40
CA VAL A 118 0.76 -12.01 -27.73
C VAL A 118 2.20 -11.56 -27.96
N ARG A 119 3.14 -11.98 -27.11
CA ARG A 119 4.57 -11.71 -27.30
C ARG A 119 5.06 -12.25 -28.64
N GLU A 120 4.71 -13.50 -28.96
CA GLU A 120 5.10 -14.15 -30.21
C GLU A 120 4.50 -13.46 -31.44
N ALA A 121 3.23 -13.05 -31.37
CA ALA A 121 2.57 -12.29 -32.42
C ALA A 121 3.25 -10.93 -32.65
N ILE A 122 3.56 -10.19 -31.58
CA ILE A 122 4.28 -8.91 -31.66
C ILE A 122 5.67 -9.10 -32.29
N LEU A 123 6.42 -10.10 -31.83
CA LEU A 123 7.74 -10.42 -32.40
C LEU A 123 7.64 -10.80 -33.87
N HIS A 124 6.64 -11.61 -34.25
CA HIS A 124 6.41 -11.98 -35.63
C HIS A 124 6.12 -10.74 -36.51
N VAL A 125 5.23 -9.85 -36.07
CA VAL A 125 4.91 -8.61 -36.80
C VAL A 125 6.16 -7.75 -37.02
N TRP A 126 6.94 -7.48 -35.97
CA TRP A 126 8.12 -6.63 -36.08
C TRP A 126 9.26 -7.28 -36.84
N THR A 127 9.52 -8.58 -36.64
CA THR A 127 10.58 -9.28 -37.38
C THR A 127 10.23 -9.41 -38.86
N SER A 128 8.97 -9.66 -39.22
CA SER A 128 8.51 -9.66 -40.61
C SER A 128 8.69 -8.30 -41.26
N ARG A 129 8.28 -7.21 -40.59
CA ARG A 129 8.48 -5.84 -41.06
C ARG A 129 9.96 -5.49 -41.26
N GLN A 130 10.82 -5.89 -40.33
CA GLN A 130 12.27 -5.69 -40.45
C GLN A 130 12.86 -6.49 -41.61
N ARG A 131 12.43 -7.74 -41.82
CA ARG A 131 12.88 -8.58 -42.94
C ARG A 131 12.49 -7.96 -44.27
N GLU A 132 11.22 -7.57 -44.42
CA GLU A 132 10.69 -6.95 -45.64
C GLU A 132 11.45 -5.66 -45.99
N ARG A 133 11.71 -4.80 -44.99
CA ARG A 133 12.31 -3.48 -45.22
C ARG A 133 13.83 -3.50 -45.32
N LEU A 134 14.52 -4.44 -44.65
CA LEU A 134 15.98 -4.40 -44.51
C LEU A 134 16.73 -5.51 -45.25
N LEU A 135 16.05 -6.59 -45.66
CA LEU A 135 16.68 -7.69 -46.38
C LEU A 135 16.42 -7.61 -47.89
N ALA A 136 17.33 -8.21 -48.65
CA ALA A 136 17.12 -8.49 -50.05
C ALA A 136 16.08 -9.62 -50.21
N ALA A 137 15.51 -9.79 -51.41
CA ALA A 137 14.48 -10.79 -51.70
C ALA A 137 14.86 -12.24 -51.31
N THR A 138 16.16 -12.56 -51.26
CA THR A 138 16.68 -13.88 -50.85
C THR A 138 16.77 -14.06 -49.33
N GLY A 139 16.50 -13.04 -48.52
CA GLY A 139 16.43 -13.10 -47.06
C GLY A 139 17.77 -13.28 -46.32
N THR A 140 18.89 -13.42 -47.03
CA THR A 140 20.21 -13.72 -46.42
C THR A 140 21.15 -12.52 -46.35
N ARG A 141 20.87 -11.45 -47.10
CA ARG A 141 21.71 -10.23 -47.16
C ARG A 141 20.86 -8.99 -46.91
N LEU A 142 21.49 -7.94 -46.37
CA LEU A 142 20.87 -6.62 -46.25
C LEU A 142 20.65 -6.02 -47.65
N ASN A 143 19.50 -5.36 -47.85
CA ASN A 143 19.29 -4.50 -49.00
C ASN A 143 19.99 -3.14 -48.80
N GLY A 144 19.80 -2.19 -49.73
CA GLY A 144 20.41 -0.85 -49.64
C GLY A 144 20.05 -0.10 -48.36
N LEU A 145 18.78 -0.16 -47.93
CA LEU A 145 18.31 0.48 -46.69
C LEU A 145 18.95 -0.16 -45.45
N GLY A 146 18.99 -1.49 -45.40
CA GLY A 146 19.61 -2.24 -44.31
C GLY A 146 21.12 -1.98 -44.21
N ALA A 147 21.82 -1.93 -45.34
CA ALA A 147 23.25 -1.63 -45.40
C ALA A 147 23.57 -0.21 -44.91
N GLU A 148 22.76 0.78 -45.31
CA GLU A 148 22.91 2.16 -44.87
C GLU A 148 22.60 2.33 -43.38
N LEU A 149 21.53 1.72 -42.88
CA LEU A 149 21.23 1.75 -41.44
C LEU A 149 22.35 1.09 -40.62
N LYS A 150 22.87 -0.07 -41.06
CA LYS A 150 24.01 -0.71 -40.41
C LYS A 150 25.24 0.19 -40.39
N ARG A 151 25.52 0.89 -41.50
CA ARG A 151 26.63 1.85 -41.59
C ARG A 151 26.45 2.97 -40.59
N ARG A 152 25.26 3.59 -40.52
CA ARG A 152 24.92 4.66 -39.57
C ARG A 152 25.14 4.24 -38.10
N LEU A 153 24.76 3.01 -37.75
CA LEU A 153 24.84 2.49 -36.37
C LEU A 153 26.24 1.98 -35.98
N MET A 154 27.04 1.50 -36.93
CA MET A 154 28.34 0.85 -36.65
C MET A 154 29.57 1.75 -36.84
N VAL A 155 29.38 3.05 -37.12
CA VAL A 155 30.51 4.00 -37.16
C VAL A 155 31.22 4.02 -35.80
N ARG A 156 32.55 3.95 -35.78
CA ARG A 156 33.39 4.03 -34.57
C ARG A 156 34.34 5.23 -34.63
N GLY A 157 34.79 5.69 -33.46
CA GLY A 157 35.80 6.76 -33.33
C GLY A 157 35.21 8.18 -33.47
N LYS A 158 36.01 9.15 -33.93
CA LYS A 158 35.60 10.57 -34.01
C LYS A 158 34.41 10.86 -34.95
N ARG A 159 33.93 9.86 -35.70
CA ARG A 159 32.82 9.94 -36.65
C ARG A 159 31.49 9.38 -36.13
N VAL A 160 31.40 8.99 -34.85
CA VAL A 160 30.13 8.53 -34.25
C VAL A 160 29.08 9.64 -34.34
N LEU A 161 27.92 9.30 -34.89
CA LEU A 161 26.77 10.20 -34.93
C LEU A 161 26.12 10.29 -33.55
N LYS A 162 25.84 11.51 -33.08
CA LYS A 162 24.95 11.71 -31.94
C LYS A 162 23.54 11.23 -32.31
N VAL A 163 22.72 10.84 -31.34
CA VAL A 163 21.36 10.31 -31.60
C VAL A 163 20.52 11.26 -32.46
N ARG A 164 20.58 12.57 -32.19
CA ARG A 164 19.95 13.61 -33.05
C ARG A 164 20.39 13.52 -34.51
N GLN A 165 21.69 13.36 -34.76
CA GLN A 165 22.24 13.27 -36.11
C GLN A 165 21.84 11.96 -36.80
N LEU A 166 21.77 10.87 -36.04
CA LEU A 166 21.32 9.57 -36.53
C LEU A 166 19.87 9.64 -37.05
N VAL A 167 18.98 10.24 -36.24
CA VAL A 167 17.57 10.47 -36.60
C VAL A 167 17.45 11.42 -37.80
N ALA A 168 18.19 12.53 -37.79
CA ALA A 168 18.17 13.49 -38.90
C ALA A 168 18.64 12.86 -40.22
N ALA A 169 19.65 11.98 -40.19
CA ALA A 169 20.17 11.32 -41.37
C ALA A 169 19.15 10.38 -42.05
N GLY A 170 18.14 9.89 -41.33
CA GLY A 170 17.09 9.03 -41.88
C GLY A 170 15.77 9.74 -42.21
N ALA A 171 15.65 11.05 -41.96
CA ALA A 171 14.39 11.78 -42.12
C ALA A 171 13.84 11.78 -43.56
N GLY A 172 14.72 11.64 -44.57
CA GLY A 172 14.34 11.60 -45.99
C GLY A 172 14.08 10.21 -46.57
N VAL A 173 14.07 9.15 -45.76
CA VAL A 173 13.87 7.79 -46.25
C VAL A 173 12.40 7.56 -46.60
N GLU A 174 12.14 7.12 -47.83
CA GLU A 174 10.79 6.77 -48.30
C GLU A 174 10.19 5.67 -47.42
N GLY A 175 8.96 5.89 -46.95
CA GLY A 175 8.31 4.99 -45.99
C GLY A 175 8.86 5.07 -44.56
N GLY A 176 9.64 6.10 -44.22
CA GLY A 176 10.14 6.40 -42.86
C GLY A 176 11.50 5.77 -42.53
N ASP A 177 12.20 6.31 -41.52
CA ASP A 177 13.53 5.81 -41.12
C ASP A 177 13.43 4.39 -40.53
N PRO A 178 14.12 3.39 -41.08
CA PRO A 178 14.13 2.03 -40.54
C PRO A 178 14.70 1.90 -39.12
N LEU A 179 15.32 2.94 -38.58
CA LEU A 179 15.66 3.01 -37.16
C LEU A 179 14.43 2.74 -36.26
N PHE A 180 13.26 3.26 -36.62
CA PHE A 180 12.01 3.07 -35.85
C PHE A 180 11.41 1.68 -36.02
N ASP A 181 11.78 0.93 -37.07
CA ASP A 181 11.38 -0.48 -37.20
C ASP A 181 12.21 -1.39 -36.28
N LEU A 182 13.48 -1.04 -36.05
CA LEU A 182 14.34 -1.73 -35.09
C LEU A 182 14.03 -1.34 -33.64
N ARG A 183 13.68 -0.07 -33.42
CA ARG A 183 13.37 0.51 -32.11
C ARG A 183 12.02 1.21 -32.17
N PRO A 184 10.91 0.45 -32.04
CA PRO A 184 9.57 1.02 -32.16
C PRO A 184 9.10 1.79 -30.92
N VAL A 185 9.77 1.59 -29.78
CA VAL A 185 9.45 2.25 -28.51
C VAL A 185 10.64 3.06 -28.04
N TRP A 186 10.40 4.31 -27.68
CA TRP A 186 11.39 5.25 -27.17
C TRP A 186 10.91 5.79 -25.83
N MET A 187 11.79 5.77 -24.82
CA MET A 187 11.54 6.31 -23.50
C MET A 187 12.60 7.38 -23.22
N ALA A 188 12.18 8.62 -22.98
CA ALA A 188 13.07 9.75 -22.80
C ALA A 188 12.34 10.87 -22.05
N SER A 189 13.09 11.72 -21.32
CA SER A 189 12.52 12.93 -20.73
C SER A 189 12.08 13.92 -21.82
N PRO A 190 11.13 14.82 -21.53
CA PRO A 190 10.66 15.82 -22.50
C PRO A 190 11.79 16.67 -23.10
N GLU A 191 12.76 17.06 -22.28
CA GLU A 191 13.96 17.79 -22.74
C GLU A 191 14.77 16.97 -23.75
N THR A 192 15.01 15.69 -23.44
CA THR A 192 15.75 14.78 -24.32
C THR A 192 15.03 14.59 -25.65
N VAL A 193 13.69 14.47 -25.63
CA VAL A 193 12.87 14.40 -26.84
C VAL A 193 13.03 15.66 -27.69
N ALA A 194 13.00 16.85 -27.06
CA ALA A 194 13.16 18.12 -27.74
C ALA A 194 14.55 18.27 -28.41
N GLN A 195 15.59 17.71 -27.78
CA GLN A 195 16.97 17.73 -28.32
C GLN A 195 17.20 16.74 -29.46
N ILE A 196 16.56 15.57 -29.43
CA ILE A 196 16.84 14.47 -30.36
C ILE A 196 15.99 14.56 -31.62
N PHE A 197 14.68 14.75 -31.47
CA PHE A 197 13.74 14.55 -32.57
C PHE A 197 13.37 15.87 -33.26
N PRO A 198 13.09 15.87 -34.58
CA PRO A 198 12.58 17.05 -35.27
C PRO A 198 11.19 17.46 -34.72
N ARG A 199 10.82 18.74 -34.91
CA ARG A 199 9.49 19.28 -34.56
C ARG A 199 8.44 18.87 -35.60
N GLN A 200 8.21 17.56 -35.74
CA GLN A 200 7.30 16.96 -36.71
C GLN A 200 6.65 15.71 -36.10
N PRO A 201 5.42 15.33 -36.48
CA PRO A 201 4.68 14.21 -35.92
C PRO A 201 5.20 12.85 -36.41
N ILE A 202 6.38 12.46 -35.93
CA ILE A 202 7.06 11.22 -36.31
C ILE A 202 6.59 9.99 -35.51
N PHE A 203 5.92 10.19 -34.37
CA PHE A 203 5.40 9.10 -33.53
C PHE A 203 3.89 8.93 -33.72
N ASP A 204 3.45 7.67 -33.84
CA ASP A 204 2.01 7.38 -33.96
C ASP A 204 1.24 7.61 -32.66
N VAL A 205 1.91 7.42 -31.52
CA VAL A 205 1.39 7.66 -30.17
C VAL A 205 2.52 8.20 -29.30
N VAL A 206 2.22 9.25 -28.55
CA VAL A 206 3.05 9.75 -27.44
C VAL A 206 2.29 9.51 -26.15
N VAL A 207 2.96 8.91 -25.16
CA VAL A 207 2.39 8.66 -23.84
C VAL A 207 3.16 9.51 -22.83
N PHE A 208 2.43 10.37 -22.10
CA PHE A 208 2.94 11.04 -20.91
C PHE A 208 2.49 10.24 -19.70
N ASP A 209 3.44 9.73 -18.95
CA ASP A 209 3.20 9.11 -17.65
C ASP A 209 3.52 10.13 -16.54
N GLU A 210 2.88 10.00 -15.38
CA GLU A 210 3.01 10.95 -14.25
C GLU A 210 2.83 12.43 -14.67
N SER A 211 1.90 12.67 -15.60
CA SER A 211 1.69 13.99 -16.23
C SER A 211 1.28 15.11 -15.26
N SER A 212 0.78 14.77 -14.06
CA SER A 212 0.52 15.74 -12.99
C SER A 212 1.80 16.36 -12.41
N GLN A 213 2.97 15.77 -12.67
CA GLN A 213 4.29 16.29 -12.29
C GLN A 213 5.02 16.94 -13.47
N LEU A 214 4.41 16.95 -14.66
CA LEU A 214 5.03 17.50 -15.86
C LEU A 214 4.47 18.90 -16.11
N ARG A 215 5.35 19.90 -16.18
CA ARG A 215 4.94 21.26 -16.51
C ARG A 215 4.46 21.33 -17.95
N LEU A 216 3.41 22.12 -18.19
CA LEU A 216 2.83 22.25 -19.53
C LEU A 216 3.88 22.74 -20.54
N GLU A 217 4.73 23.71 -20.17
CA GLU A 217 5.76 24.24 -21.06
C GLU A 217 6.83 23.21 -21.47
N GLU A 218 7.08 22.21 -20.63
CA GLU A 218 8.00 21.11 -20.91
C GLU A 218 7.36 20.06 -21.82
N ALA A 219 6.04 19.88 -21.73
CA ALA A 219 5.28 18.96 -22.55
C ALA A 219 5.05 19.47 -23.98
N LEU A 220 4.88 20.79 -24.15
CA LEU A 220 4.54 21.42 -25.44
C LEU A 220 5.44 20.97 -26.61
N PRO A 221 6.79 20.93 -26.50
CA PRO A 221 7.64 20.43 -27.57
C PRO A 221 7.31 18.98 -27.93
N VAL A 222 7.05 18.13 -26.95
CA VAL A 222 6.80 16.70 -27.15
C VAL A 222 5.46 16.46 -27.85
N LEU A 223 4.42 17.23 -27.49
CA LEU A 223 3.08 17.14 -28.09
C LEU A 223 3.11 17.28 -29.62
N THR A 224 3.96 18.16 -30.15
CA THR A 224 4.09 18.37 -31.62
C THR A 224 4.65 17.18 -32.39
N ARG A 225 5.16 16.15 -31.69
CA ARG A 225 5.81 14.96 -32.27
C ARG A 225 4.92 13.72 -32.30
N GLY A 226 3.74 13.77 -31.68
CA GLY A 226 2.76 12.68 -31.67
C GLY A 226 1.58 12.93 -32.59
N LYS A 227 1.12 11.89 -33.29
CA LYS A 227 -0.17 11.92 -34.01
C LYS A 227 -1.36 11.74 -33.05
N ARG A 228 -1.15 10.96 -31.99
CA ARG A 228 -2.08 10.74 -30.87
C ARG A 228 -1.33 10.91 -29.58
N VAL A 229 -2.01 11.43 -28.56
CA VAL A 229 -1.43 11.68 -27.25
C VAL A 229 -2.27 10.98 -26.19
N VAL A 230 -1.60 10.27 -25.29
CA VAL A 230 -2.20 9.70 -24.09
C VAL A 230 -1.55 10.40 -22.90
N VAL A 231 -2.37 10.94 -22.02
CA VAL A 231 -1.94 11.62 -20.79
C VAL A 231 -2.41 10.78 -19.62
N ALA A 232 -1.46 10.23 -18.87
CA ALA A 232 -1.71 9.42 -17.69
C ALA A 232 -1.11 10.10 -16.45
N GLY A 233 -1.84 10.10 -15.35
CA GLY A 233 -1.43 10.74 -14.10
C GLY A 233 -2.58 10.81 -13.11
N ASP A 234 -2.33 11.45 -11.97
CA ASP A 234 -3.30 11.56 -10.89
C ASP A 234 -3.39 13.01 -10.39
N PRO A 235 -4.53 13.70 -10.59
CA PRO A 235 -4.67 15.10 -10.17
C PRO A 235 -4.72 15.27 -8.64
N LYS A 236 -4.80 14.16 -7.88
CA LYS A 236 -4.78 14.14 -6.41
C LYS A 236 -3.38 13.85 -5.82
N GLN A 237 -2.35 13.75 -6.66
CA GLN A 237 -0.94 13.62 -6.25
C GLN A 237 -0.16 14.94 -6.40
N LEU A 238 1.16 14.92 -6.18
CA LEU A 238 1.98 16.14 -6.16
C LEU A 238 1.99 16.84 -7.52
N PRO A 239 1.86 18.19 -7.53
CA PRO A 239 2.14 19.00 -8.72
C PRO A 239 3.66 19.11 -8.98
N PRO A 240 4.09 19.60 -10.16
CA PRO A 240 5.49 19.88 -10.42
C PRO A 240 6.11 20.86 -9.40
N THR A 241 7.40 20.68 -9.13
CA THR A 241 8.21 21.51 -8.22
C THR A 241 9.35 22.20 -8.98
N ARG A 242 9.57 23.50 -8.76
CA ARG A 242 10.65 24.27 -9.41
C ARG A 242 11.95 24.26 -8.61
N PHE A 243 12.55 23.08 -8.44
CA PHE A 243 13.78 22.95 -7.62
C PHE A 243 14.98 23.75 -8.15
N PHE A 244 15.12 23.91 -9.47
CA PHE A 244 16.27 24.61 -10.07
C PHE A 244 16.21 26.13 -9.99
N GLU A 245 15.01 26.72 -10.04
CA GLU A 245 14.86 28.19 -9.93
C GLU A 245 15.09 28.64 -8.48
N ALA A 246 14.67 27.84 -7.49
CA ALA A 246 14.92 28.09 -6.08
C ALA A 246 16.41 28.07 -5.72
N ALA A 247 17.21 27.18 -6.31
CA ALA A 247 18.67 27.16 -6.08
C ALA A 247 19.38 28.40 -6.65
N VAL A 248 18.85 29.00 -7.72
CA VAL A 248 19.35 30.26 -8.28
C VAL A 248 18.92 31.46 -7.43
N ALA A 249 17.70 31.46 -6.89
CA ALA A 249 17.23 32.47 -5.93
C ALA A 249 18.04 32.45 -4.62
N GLN A 250 18.34 31.26 -4.08
CA GLN A 250 19.22 31.08 -2.91
C GLN A 250 20.63 31.66 -3.10
N SER A 251 21.14 31.75 -4.33
CA SER A 251 22.44 32.37 -4.59
C SER A 251 22.39 33.90 -4.73
N ALA A 252 21.19 34.50 -4.74
CA ALA A 252 20.98 35.94 -4.91
C ALA A 252 20.61 36.66 -3.60
N THR A 253 20.23 35.93 -2.55
CA THR A 253 19.87 36.48 -1.23
C THR A 253 20.55 35.68 -0.11
N ASP A 254 21.43 36.31 0.67
CA ASP A 254 22.11 35.73 1.85
C ASP A 254 21.17 35.48 3.06
N GLU A 255 19.86 35.55 2.88
CA GLU A 255 18.87 35.33 3.93
C GLU A 255 18.38 33.88 3.91
N GLU A 256 18.77 33.08 4.91
CA GLU A 256 18.18 31.75 5.10
C GLU A 256 16.71 31.88 5.51
N PRO A 257 15.78 31.12 4.89
CA PRO A 257 14.37 31.21 5.24
C PRO A 257 14.12 30.73 6.67
N GLU A 258 13.61 31.64 7.51
CA GLU A 258 13.35 31.39 8.93
C GLU A 258 12.22 30.38 9.19
N THR A 259 11.38 30.07 8.18
CA THR A 259 10.22 29.17 8.33
C THR A 259 10.13 28.13 7.20
N ASP A 260 9.52 26.98 7.51
CA ASP A 260 9.16 25.94 6.51
C ASP A 260 8.28 26.52 5.37
N GLN A 261 7.53 27.58 5.64
CA GLN A 261 6.63 28.22 4.68
C GLN A 261 7.36 29.16 3.72
N ALA A 262 8.30 29.98 4.21
CA ALA A 262 9.09 30.86 3.36
C ALA A 262 9.94 30.05 2.35
N LEU A 263 10.56 28.96 2.82
CA LEU A 263 11.30 28.03 1.96
C LEU A 263 10.39 27.36 0.91
N PHE A 264 9.10 27.22 1.19
CA PHE A 264 8.12 26.62 0.30
C PHE A 264 7.63 27.59 -0.79
N GLU A 265 7.29 28.81 -0.42
CA GLU A 265 6.85 29.87 -1.35
C GLU A 265 7.95 30.21 -2.37
N GLU A 266 9.22 30.14 -1.97
CA GLU A 266 10.38 30.31 -2.85
C GLU A 266 10.55 29.13 -3.85
N GLN A 267 10.06 27.93 -3.52
CA GLN A 267 10.22 26.71 -4.31
C GLN A 267 9.04 26.40 -5.26
N GLN A 268 7.86 26.97 -5.05
CA GLN A 268 6.67 26.74 -5.86
C GLN A 268 6.03 28.05 -6.33
N SER A 269 6.39 28.49 -7.54
CA SER A 269 5.48 29.24 -8.40
C SER A 269 4.43 28.27 -8.95
N GLU A 270 3.15 28.62 -8.88
CA GLU A 270 2.02 27.87 -9.44
C GLU A 270 2.20 27.68 -10.96
N ALA A 271 2.91 26.63 -11.36
CA ALA A 271 3.05 26.23 -12.75
C ALA A 271 1.87 25.31 -13.11
N GLU A 272 1.23 25.58 -14.23
CA GLU A 272 0.18 24.71 -14.77
C GLU A 272 0.80 23.38 -15.21
N ASP A 273 0.28 22.27 -14.70
CA ASP A 273 0.70 20.92 -15.08
C ASP A 273 -0.09 20.40 -16.29
N LEU A 274 0.52 19.50 -17.06
CA LEU A 274 -0.07 18.95 -18.29
C LEU A 274 -1.41 18.25 -18.03
N LEU A 275 -1.53 17.52 -16.92
CA LEU A 275 -2.75 16.77 -16.61
C LEU A 275 -3.91 17.72 -16.31
N SER A 276 -3.70 18.71 -15.46
CA SER A 276 -4.70 19.74 -15.14
C SER A 276 -5.14 20.49 -16.41
N ALA A 277 -4.19 20.89 -17.26
CA ALA A 277 -4.49 21.51 -18.54
C ALA A 277 -5.33 20.59 -19.46
N ALA A 278 -4.98 19.30 -19.53
CA ALA A 278 -5.71 18.32 -20.32
C ALA A 278 -7.14 18.06 -19.78
N LEU A 279 -7.32 17.99 -18.47
CA LEU A 279 -8.62 17.79 -17.82
C LEU A 279 -9.58 18.97 -18.00
N ASN A 280 -9.06 20.17 -18.29
CA ASN A 280 -9.85 21.34 -18.64
C ASN A 280 -10.37 21.32 -20.08
N LEU A 281 -9.93 20.35 -20.90
CA LEU A 281 -10.39 20.14 -22.26
C LEU A 281 -11.50 19.08 -22.30
N GLU A 282 -12.33 19.14 -23.33
CA GLU A 282 -13.32 18.10 -23.64
C GLU A 282 -12.63 16.88 -24.28
N ILE A 283 -11.98 16.06 -23.45
CA ILE A 283 -11.27 14.83 -23.86
C ILE A 283 -11.88 13.59 -23.23
N GLU A 284 -11.64 12.43 -23.86
CA GLU A 284 -12.04 11.13 -23.31
C GLU A 284 -11.21 10.81 -22.06
N GLN A 285 -11.90 10.48 -20.96
CA GLN A 285 -11.28 10.19 -19.67
C GLN A 285 -11.59 8.75 -19.25
N ALA A 286 -10.56 8.02 -18.80
CA ALA A 286 -10.68 6.67 -18.27
C ALA A 286 -10.04 6.61 -16.88
N TYR A 287 -10.76 6.06 -15.91
CA TYR A 287 -10.29 5.92 -14.53
C TYR A 287 -9.94 4.46 -14.23
N LEU A 288 -8.91 4.26 -13.42
CA LEU A 288 -8.51 2.95 -12.93
C LEU A 288 -9.05 2.76 -11.52
N ASP A 289 -10.11 1.98 -11.39
CA ASP A 289 -10.88 1.92 -10.15
C ASP A 289 -10.36 0.87 -9.15
N VAL A 290 -9.52 -0.08 -9.56
CA VAL A 290 -9.07 -1.16 -8.67
C VAL A 290 -7.73 -0.82 -8.02
N HIS A 291 -7.67 -0.86 -6.69
CA HIS A 291 -6.47 -0.61 -5.91
C HIS A 291 -5.77 -1.91 -5.51
N TYR A 292 -4.56 -2.12 -6.01
CA TYR A 292 -3.79 -3.37 -5.84
C TYR A 292 -2.67 -3.27 -4.79
N ARG A 293 -2.27 -2.07 -4.36
CA ARG A 293 -1.08 -1.89 -3.51
C ARG A 293 -1.31 -2.34 -2.07
N SER A 294 -2.43 -1.92 -1.48
CA SER A 294 -2.69 -2.14 -0.06
C SER A 294 -3.26 -3.53 0.17
N GLN A 295 -2.57 -4.33 1.00
CA GLN A 295 -3.04 -5.66 1.39
C GLN A 295 -4.23 -5.60 2.36
N ASN A 296 -4.41 -4.46 3.03
CA ASN A 296 -5.58 -4.16 3.85
C ASN A 296 -6.28 -2.90 3.32
N ALA A 297 -7.60 -2.98 3.12
CA ALA A 297 -8.43 -1.88 2.65
C ALA A 297 -8.37 -0.64 3.56
N ASP A 298 -8.15 -0.81 4.86
CA ASP A 298 -8.07 0.30 5.83
C ASP A 298 -6.94 1.28 5.50
N LEU A 299 -5.88 0.84 4.80
CA LEU A 299 -4.76 1.70 4.39
C LEU A 299 -5.15 2.74 3.33
N ILE A 300 -6.04 2.37 2.41
CA ILE A 300 -6.48 3.26 1.32
C ILE A 300 -7.79 3.95 1.65
N ASP A 301 -8.57 3.44 2.61
CA ASP A 301 -9.94 3.89 2.90
C ASP A 301 -10.05 5.39 3.25
N PHE A 302 -9.09 5.94 4.00
CA PHE A 302 -9.03 7.40 4.23
C PHE A 302 -8.85 8.15 2.91
N SER A 303 -7.82 7.82 2.13
CA SER A 303 -7.54 8.49 0.86
C SER A 303 -8.68 8.33 -0.15
N ASN A 304 -9.28 7.15 -0.22
CA ASN A 304 -10.38 6.84 -1.12
C ASN A 304 -11.59 7.74 -0.86
N ARG A 305 -11.97 7.90 0.41
CA ARG A 305 -13.08 8.79 0.81
C ARG A 305 -12.75 10.26 0.60
N SER A 306 -11.57 10.70 1.00
CA SER A 306 -11.20 12.12 1.01
C SER A 306 -10.83 12.67 -0.37
N PHE A 307 -10.17 11.87 -1.23
CA PHE A 307 -9.62 12.34 -2.50
C PHE A 307 -10.30 11.75 -3.75
N TYR A 308 -10.82 10.53 -3.67
CA TYR A 308 -11.31 9.78 -4.84
C TYR A 308 -12.82 9.51 -4.82
N GLY A 309 -13.57 10.11 -3.88
CA GLY A 309 -15.03 9.97 -3.79
C GLY A 309 -15.50 8.52 -3.62
N SER A 310 -14.71 7.70 -2.93
CA SER A 310 -14.97 6.27 -2.72
C SER A 310 -15.05 5.42 -3.99
N ARG A 311 -14.47 5.88 -5.10
CA ARG A 311 -14.43 5.13 -6.36
C ARG A 311 -13.51 3.91 -6.31
N LEU A 312 -12.41 4.00 -5.55
CA LEU A 312 -11.40 2.94 -5.54
C LEU A 312 -11.94 1.69 -4.86
N GLN A 313 -11.77 0.54 -5.51
CA GLN A 313 -12.14 -0.78 -5.03
C GLN A 313 -10.87 -1.43 -4.48
N ALA A 314 -10.77 -1.50 -3.15
CA ALA A 314 -9.73 -2.29 -2.50
C ALA A 314 -10.07 -3.78 -2.63
N ILE A 315 -9.11 -4.59 -3.06
CA ILE A 315 -9.31 -6.04 -3.13
C ILE A 315 -9.43 -6.58 -1.70
N PRO A 316 -10.54 -7.24 -1.34
CA PRO A 316 -10.69 -7.76 0.00
C PRO A 316 -9.66 -8.88 0.24
N GLY A 317 -8.81 -8.70 1.25
CA GLY A 317 -7.97 -9.78 1.73
C GLY A 317 -8.81 -10.97 2.20
N HIS A 318 -8.36 -12.19 1.92
CA HIS A 318 -9.04 -13.40 2.36
C HIS A 318 -9.23 -13.37 3.89
N PRO A 319 -10.41 -13.71 4.44
CA PRO A 319 -10.69 -13.59 5.88
C PRO A 319 -9.66 -14.30 6.78
N SER A 320 -9.11 -15.44 6.34
CA SER A 320 -8.04 -16.16 7.08
C SER A 320 -6.70 -15.41 7.12
N ASN A 321 -6.49 -14.48 6.19
CA ASN A 321 -5.26 -13.70 6.04
C ASN A 321 -5.42 -12.28 6.58
N ARG A 322 -6.59 -11.95 7.17
CA ARG A 322 -6.76 -10.67 7.87
C ARG A 322 -5.89 -10.68 9.11
N THR A 323 -4.86 -9.85 9.09
CA THR A 323 -4.03 -9.58 10.26
C THR A 323 -4.92 -9.07 11.38
N ARG A 324 -4.82 -9.66 12.58
CA ARG A 324 -5.55 -9.21 13.77
C ARG A 324 -5.10 -7.83 14.27
N VAL A 325 -3.96 -7.36 13.78
CA VAL A 325 -3.36 -6.07 14.13
C VAL A 325 -3.75 -5.04 13.10
N ALA A 326 -4.19 -3.87 13.56
CA ALA A 326 -4.51 -2.75 12.70
C ALA A 326 -3.30 -2.36 11.83
N PRO A 327 -3.50 -2.10 10.52
CA PRO A 327 -2.42 -1.71 9.62
C PRO A 327 -1.98 -0.26 9.86
N LEU A 328 -2.80 0.55 10.53
CA LEU A 328 -2.46 1.91 10.94
C LEU A 328 -2.16 1.91 12.44
N ARG A 329 -0.98 2.40 12.82
CA ARG A 329 -0.55 2.51 14.23
C ARG A 329 -0.15 3.94 14.54
N LEU A 330 -0.78 4.53 15.55
CA LEU A 330 -0.40 5.82 16.08
C LEU A 330 0.60 5.62 17.22
N VAL A 331 1.76 6.24 17.10
CA VAL A 331 2.80 6.26 18.13
C VAL A 331 2.91 7.70 18.63
N GLN A 332 2.25 7.96 19.75
CA GLN A 332 2.29 9.28 20.39
C GLN A 332 3.61 9.42 21.15
N VAL A 333 4.33 10.51 20.89
CA VAL A 333 5.60 10.83 21.52
C VAL A 333 5.49 12.18 22.22
N ASP A 334 6.10 12.32 23.40
CA ASP A 334 6.17 13.61 24.10
C ASP A 334 7.43 14.38 23.69
N GLY A 335 7.54 14.65 22.38
CA GLY A 335 8.68 15.34 21.76
C GLY A 335 8.51 16.86 21.71
N VAL A 336 9.64 17.56 21.66
CA VAL A 336 9.69 19.03 21.55
C VAL A 336 10.09 19.37 20.12
N TYR A 337 9.34 20.30 19.49
CA TYR A 337 9.68 20.86 18.20
C TYR A 337 10.57 22.08 18.42
N ASP A 338 11.86 21.93 18.12
CA ASP A 338 12.86 23.00 18.23
C ASP A 338 13.70 23.04 16.95
N LYS A 339 13.98 24.26 16.45
CA LYS A 339 14.78 24.48 15.23
C LYS A 339 14.38 23.57 14.04
N ARG A 340 13.07 23.41 13.82
CA ARG A 340 12.47 22.58 12.74
C ARG A 340 12.68 21.06 12.89
N VAL A 341 13.15 20.60 14.05
CA VAL A 341 13.45 19.19 14.34
C VAL A 341 12.69 18.74 15.59
N ASN A 342 12.37 17.45 15.64
CA ASN A 342 11.90 16.78 16.85
C ASN A 342 12.71 15.49 17.05
N LEU A 343 13.72 15.61 17.92
CA LEU A 343 14.68 14.53 18.18
C LEU A 343 14.01 13.31 18.81
N ARG A 344 13.00 13.51 19.64
CA ARG A 344 12.30 12.40 20.29
C ARG A 344 11.48 11.57 19.30
N GLU A 345 10.87 12.21 18.29
CA GLU A 345 10.29 11.46 17.18
C GLU A 345 11.36 10.69 16.40
N ALA A 346 12.54 11.27 16.17
CA ALA A 346 13.62 10.59 15.47
C ALA A 346 14.12 9.35 16.23
N GLU A 347 14.28 9.44 17.55
CA GLU A 347 14.61 8.32 18.42
C GLU A 347 13.56 7.20 18.36
N GLU A 348 12.26 7.54 18.41
CA GLU A 348 11.18 6.57 18.31
C GLU A 348 11.12 5.90 16.92
N VAL A 349 11.40 6.66 15.85
CA VAL A 349 11.55 6.10 14.51
C VAL A 349 12.66 5.05 14.48
N VAL A 350 13.83 5.34 15.09
CA VAL A 350 14.94 4.38 15.18
C VAL A 350 14.51 3.12 15.97
N ALA A 351 13.80 3.28 17.07
CA ALA A 351 13.29 2.16 17.87
C ALA A 351 12.33 1.27 17.07
N LEU A 352 11.41 1.86 16.30
CA LEU A 352 10.52 1.13 15.40
C LEU A 352 11.29 0.39 14.30
N VAL A 353 12.25 1.05 13.66
CA VAL A 353 13.11 0.42 12.64
C VAL A 353 13.84 -0.78 13.24
N ARG A 354 14.42 -0.63 14.44
CA ARG A 354 15.09 -1.73 15.15
C ARG A 354 14.15 -2.91 15.38
N GLY A 355 12.94 -2.66 15.86
CA GLY A 355 11.93 -3.70 16.09
C GLY A 355 11.44 -4.38 14.80
N LEU A 356 11.33 -3.65 13.70
CA LEU A 356 10.96 -4.21 12.39
C LEU A 356 12.09 -5.06 11.81
N LEU A 357 13.33 -4.57 11.89
CA LEU A 357 14.52 -5.29 11.39
C LEU A 357 14.91 -6.48 12.27
N SER A 358 14.43 -6.55 13.52
CA SER A 358 14.64 -7.71 14.39
C SER A 358 13.77 -8.93 14.05
N GLN A 359 12.75 -8.78 13.21
CA GLN A 359 11.83 -9.88 12.87
C GLN A 359 12.53 -10.98 12.05
N PRO A 360 12.04 -12.23 12.07
CA PRO A 360 12.58 -13.31 11.25
C PRO A 360 12.52 -13.04 9.74
N GLN A 361 11.48 -12.34 9.30
CA GLN A 361 11.32 -11.88 7.92
C GLN A 361 11.05 -10.37 7.93
N PRO A 362 12.10 -9.53 8.01
CA PRO A 362 11.93 -8.09 8.11
C PRO A 362 11.21 -7.51 6.88
N PRO A 363 10.16 -6.70 7.06
CA PRO A 363 9.48 -6.03 5.95
C PRO A 363 10.39 -4.98 5.29
N SER A 364 10.08 -4.56 4.06
CA SER A 364 10.74 -3.37 3.48
C SER A 364 10.21 -2.12 4.21
N VAL A 365 11.10 -1.18 4.52
CA VAL A 365 10.77 -0.03 5.37
C VAL A 365 11.06 1.26 4.63
N GLY A 366 10.10 2.19 4.64
CA GLY A 366 10.29 3.55 4.15
C GLY A 366 10.02 4.53 5.28
N ILE A 367 10.89 5.51 5.45
CA ILE A 367 10.74 6.54 6.47
C ILE A 367 10.49 7.86 5.78
N ALA A 368 9.41 8.52 6.19
CA ALA A 368 8.98 9.79 5.63
C ALA A 368 8.76 10.81 6.74
N CYS A 369 9.15 12.05 6.50
CA CYS A 369 9.00 13.16 7.43
C CYS A 369 8.56 14.43 6.72
N PHE A 370 8.08 15.42 7.47
CA PHE A 370 7.41 16.58 6.86
C PHE A 370 8.36 17.68 6.39
N ASN A 371 9.62 17.68 6.85
CA ASN A 371 10.63 18.64 6.39
C ASN A 371 12.03 18.00 6.24
N LEU A 372 12.96 18.76 5.67
CA LEU A 372 14.34 18.30 5.41
C LEU A 372 15.18 18.17 6.68
N SER A 373 15.05 19.12 7.62
CA SER A 373 15.81 19.09 8.88
C SER A 373 15.51 17.83 9.70
N GLN A 374 14.25 17.37 9.72
CA GLN A 374 13.87 16.13 10.38
C GLN A 374 14.40 14.90 9.64
N ARG A 375 14.43 14.90 8.31
CA ARG A 375 15.04 13.82 7.51
C ARG A 375 16.49 13.61 7.93
N ASP A 376 17.22 14.70 8.07
CA ASP A 376 18.64 14.69 8.42
C ASP A 376 18.83 14.21 9.86
N ALA A 377 18.03 14.72 10.80
CA ALA A 377 18.03 14.27 12.19
C ALA A 377 17.72 12.77 12.36
N ILE A 378 16.73 12.24 11.61
CA ILE A 378 16.42 10.81 11.61
C ILE A 378 17.57 9.99 11.01
N SER A 379 18.17 10.49 9.92
CA SER A 379 19.29 9.82 9.27
C SER A 379 20.49 9.74 10.22
N GLU A 380 20.82 10.84 10.89
CA GLU A 380 21.87 10.89 11.90
C GLU A 380 21.58 9.94 13.07
N ALA A 381 20.35 9.94 13.61
CA ALA A 381 19.96 9.06 14.70
C ALA A 381 20.09 7.57 14.33
N LEU A 382 19.79 7.20 13.06
CA LEU A 382 20.01 5.84 12.55
C LEU A 382 21.51 5.48 12.50
N GLU A 383 22.37 6.41 12.06
CA GLU A 383 23.82 6.19 12.03
C GLU A 383 24.40 6.09 13.45
N THR A 384 23.98 6.95 14.38
CA THR A 384 24.40 6.89 15.79
C THR A 384 24.02 5.55 16.42
N ALA A 385 22.81 5.06 16.18
CA ALA A 385 22.37 3.76 16.66
C ALA A 385 23.14 2.60 16.01
N ALA A 386 23.46 2.70 14.72
CA ALA A 386 24.29 1.72 14.02
C ALA A 386 25.73 1.69 14.58
N ALA A 387 26.31 2.84 14.91
CA ALA A 387 27.63 2.92 15.52
C ALA A 387 27.67 2.30 16.93
N ALA A 388 26.59 2.45 17.70
CA ALA A 388 26.49 1.88 19.04
C ALA A 388 26.24 0.36 19.04
N GLU A 389 25.53 -0.18 18.05
CA GLU A 389 25.07 -1.57 18.02
C GLU A 389 25.44 -2.27 16.69
N PRO A 390 26.55 -3.05 16.63
CA PRO A 390 27.02 -3.69 15.40
C PRO A 390 25.99 -4.63 14.74
N ALA A 391 25.18 -5.32 15.56
CA ALA A 391 24.11 -6.18 15.05
C ALA A 391 23.01 -5.40 14.33
N PHE A 392 22.69 -4.19 14.80
CA PHE A 392 21.74 -3.30 14.14
C PHE A 392 22.35 -2.73 12.85
N ALA A 393 23.63 -2.33 12.88
CA ALA A 393 24.34 -1.83 11.69
C ALA A 393 24.29 -2.81 10.51
N SER A 394 24.57 -4.10 10.74
CA SER A 394 24.50 -5.13 9.70
C SER A 394 23.10 -5.21 9.10
N LYS A 395 22.06 -5.25 9.94
CA LYS A 395 20.66 -5.32 9.49
C LYS A 395 20.23 -4.07 8.74
N LEU A 396 20.66 -2.90 9.18
CA LEU A 396 20.37 -1.63 8.50
C LEU A 396 21.04 -1.57 7.12
N ALA A 397 22.29 -2.03 7.00
CA ALA A 397 23.00 -2.12 5.73
C ALA A 397 22.30 -3.08 4.75
N GLU A 398 21.90 -4.26 5.21
CA GLU A 398 21.10 -5.21 4.43
C GLU A 398 19.75 -4.61 4.00
N ALA A 399 19.07 -3.91 4.92
CA ALA A 399 17.80 -3.26 4.63
C ALA A 399 17.96 -2.17 3.56
N ARG A 400 19.02 -1.36 3.61
CA ARG A 400 19.33 -0.32 2.60
C ARG A 400 19.71 -0.91 1.24
N ALA A 401 20.38 -2.05 1.21
CA ALA A 401 20.81 -2.71 -0.03
C ALA A 401 19.72 -3.61 -0.67
N ARG A 402 18.56 -3.76 -0.02
CA ARG A 402 17.49 -4.67 -0.43
C ARG A 402 17.02 -4.43 -1.87
N ARG A 403 16.95 -5.52 -2.64
CA ARG A 403 16.37 -5.55 -3.99
C ARG A 403 15.20 -6.53 -4.01
N GLY A 404 14.03 -6.06 -4.45
CA GLY A 404 12.86 -6.90 -4.69
C GLY A 404 12.92 -7.60 -6.03
N ALA A 405 11.85 -8.33 -6.38
CA ALA A 405 11.78 -9.11 -7.63
C ALA A 405 11.85 -8.25 -8.90
N ALA A 406 11.46 -6.98 -8.84
CA ALA A 406 11.40 -6.08 -10.00
C ALA A 406 11.93 -4.66 -9.75
N SER A 407 12.29 -4.29 -8.51
CA SER A 407 12.71 -2.93 -8.17
C SER A 407 13.62 -2.88 -6.94
N PHE A 408 14.26 -1.73 -6.73
CA PHE A 408 15.01 -1.45 -5.50
C PHE A 408 14.05 -1.21 -4.34
N GLU A 409 14.11 -2.04 -3.30
CA GLU A 409 13.24 -1.96 -2.11
C GLU A 409 14.06 -1.59 -0.85
N GLY A 410 15.18 -0.91 -1.04
CA GLY A 410 16.07 -0.48 0.02
C GLY A 410 15.40 0.44 1.03
N LEU A 411 15.79 0.38 2.29
CA LEU A 411 15.33 1.34 3.29
C LEU A 411 15.72 2.76 2.88
N PHE A 412 14.75 3.68 2.93
CA PHE A 412 14.97 5.10 2.64
C PHE A 412 14.51 5.99 3.80
N VAL A 413 15.12 7.17 3.90
CA VAL A 413 14.65 8.29 4.73
C VAL A 413 14.48 9.49 3.79
N LYS A 414 13.25 9.99 3.67
CA LYS A 414 12.94 11.09 2.74
C LYS A 414 11.98 12.08 3.38
N ASN A 415 11.98 13.32 2.91
CA ASN A 415 10.92 14.27 3.22
C ASN A 415 9.75 14.07 2.25
N LEU A 416 8.59 14.62 2.64
CA LEU A 416 7.32 14.53 1.94
C LEU A 416 7.38 14.77 0.42
N GLU A 417 8.17 15.74 -0.03
CA GLU A 417 8.32 16.08 -1.46
C GLU A 417 9.02 14.99 -2.28
N ASN A 418 9.81 14.12 -1.66
CA ASN A 418 10.70 13.18 -2.35
C ASN A 418 10.23 11.71 -2.30
N VAL A 419 9.08 11.46 -1.67
CA VAL A 419 8.54 10.11 -1.42
C VAL A 419 7.72 9.56 -2.60
N GLN A 420 7.47 10.36 -3.64
CA GLN A 420 6.68 9.93 -4.79
C GLN A 420 7.34 8.77 -5.57
N GLY A 421 6.50 7.86 -6.06
CA GLY A 421 6.94 6.66 -6.78
C GLY A 421 7.51 5.54 -5.89
N ASP A 422 7.92 5.84 -4.66
CA ASP A 422 8.39 4.84 -3.71
C ASP A 422 7.23 4.17 -2.97
N GLU A 423 7.37 2.87 -2.71
CA GLU A 423 6.46 2.10 -1.85
C GLU A 423 7.24 1.10 -1.02
N ARG A 424 6.76 0.83 0.19
CA ARG A 424 7.38 -0.16 1.10
C ARG A 424 6.30 -0.93 1.84
N ASP A 425 6.66 -2.09 2.37
CA ASP A 425 5.73 -2.87 3.19
C ASP A 425 5.26 -2.06 4.40
N HIS A 426 6.21 -1.42 5.09
CA HIS A 426 5.94 -0.56 6.22
C HIS A 426 6.44 0.86 5.93
N ILE A 427 5.55 1.85 6.10
CA ILE A 427 5.92 3.26 6.05
C ILE A 427 5.87 3.82 7.48
N ILE A 428 6.96 4.43 7.92
CA ILE A 428 7.03 5.18 9.18
C ILE A 428 6.96 6.66 8.84
N ILE A 429 5.96 7.35 9.37
CA ILE A 429 5.74 8.77 9.17
C ILE A 429 6.08 9.50 10.46
N SER A 430 7.08 10.38 10.44
CA SER A 430 7.34 11.35 11.52
C SER A 430 6.67 12.67 11.16
N THR A 431 5.69 13.08 11.95
CA THR A 431 5.00 14.37 11.72
C THR A 431 5.88 15.58 11.98
N THR A 432 7.00 15.40 12.68
CA THR A 432 7.97 16.43 13.07
C THR A 432 7.42 17.44 14.09
N TYR A 433 6.16 17.82 14.01
CA TYR A 433 5.57 18.88 14.82
C TYR A 433 5.20 18.43 16.25
N GLY A 434 5.39 19.34 17.20
CA GLY A 434 5.12 19.16 18.62
C GLY A 434 5.13 20.51 19.36
N PRO A 435 4.92 20.53 20.69
CA PRO A 435 5.09 21.73 21.48
C PRO A 435 6.50 22.31 21.37
N ASP A 436 6.62 23.64 21.41
CA ASP A 436 7.89 24.35 21.50
C ASP A 436 8.57 24.11 22.87
N PRO A 437 9.83 24.55 23.09
CA PRO A 437 10.50 24.42 24.38
C PRO A 437 9.77 25.09 25.57
N LYS A 438 8.79 25.96 25.30
CA LYS A 438 7.93 26.61 26.31
C LYS A 438 6.60 25.86 26.52
N GLY A 439 6.41 24.69 25.89
CA GLY A 439 5.21 23.86 25.98
C GLY A 439 4.03 24.35 25.13
N ARG A 440 4.22 25.33 24.24
CA ARG A 440 3.15 25.87 23.39
C ARG A 440 3.13 25.16 22.04
N PHE A 441 1.95 24.77 21.59
CA PHE A 441 1.77 24.15 20.27
C PHE A 441 1.19 25.14 19.27
N TYR A 442 1.83 25.28 18.11
CA TYR A 442 1.36 26.13 17.01
C TYR A 442 0.96 25.27 15.81
N ARG A 443 -0.21 25.56 15.22
CA ARG A 443 -0.71 24.89 14.00
C ARG A 443 -0.07 25.46 12.75
N ARG A 444 1.26 25.38 12.65
CA ARG A 444 2.05 25.88 11.51
C ARG A 444 2.71 24.71 10.81
N PHE A 445 1.96 24.03 9.95
CA PHE A 445 2.39 22.79 9.28
C PHE A 445 3.15 23.02 7.96
N GLY A 446 3.71 24.23 7.77
CA GLY A 446 4.44 24.59 6.56
C GLY A 446 3.64 24.27 5.28
N PRO A 447 4.22 23.55 4.30
CA PRO A 447 3.57 23.17 3.03
C PRO A 447 2.23 22.44 3.19
N LEU A 448 2.03 21.72 4.29
CA LEU A 448 0.78 20.98 4.53
C LEU A 448 -0.39 21.91 4.90
N GLY A 449 -0.10 23.09 5.45
CA GLY A 449 -1.11 24.08 5.81
C GLY A 449 -1.61 24.92 4.64
N GLN A 450 -1.00 24.77 3.45
CA GLN A 450 -1.28 25.56 2.26
C GLN A 450 -2.29 24.87 1.33
N ALA A 451 -2.79 25.63 0.36
CA ALA A 451 -3.57 25.07 -0.74
C ALA A 451 -2.78 23.93 -1.44
N GLY A 452 -3.43 22.79 -1.67
CA GLY A 452 -2.78 21.60 -2.23
C GLY A 452 -2.00 20.75 -1.22
N GLY A 453 -1.85 21.18 0.05
CA GLY A 453 -1.22 20.40 1.12
C GLY A 453 -1.83 19.00 1.32
N GLY A 454 -3.14 18.87 1.12
CA GLY A 454 -3.83 17.57 1.18
C GLY A 454 -3.29 16.53 0.18
N ARG A 455 -2.84 16.95 -1.02
CA ARG A 455 -2.26 16.05 -2.03
C ARG A 455 -0.97 15.40 -1.55
N ARG A 456 -0.16 16.15 -0.79
CA ARG A 456 1.07 15.63 -0.17
C ARG A 456 0.77 14.55 0.87
N LEU A 457 -0.22 14.81 1.71
CA LEU A 457 -0.70 13.83 2.68
C LEU A 457 -1.23 12.57 1.98
N ASN A 458 -2.01 12.74 0.91
CA ASN A 458 -2.52 11.63 0.09
C ASN A 458 -1.38 10.78 -0.49
N VAL A 459 -0.33 11.42 -1.03
CA VAL A 459 0.86 10.70 -1.50
C VAL A 459 1.47 9.91 -0.35
N LEU A 460 1.71 10.53 0.80
CA LEU A 460 2.38 9.89 1.92
C LEU A 460 1.65 8.65 2.45
N VAL A 461 0.36 8.76 2.73
CA VAL A 461 -0.42 7.67 3.36
C VAL A 461 -0.65 6.50 2.41
N THR A 462 -0.51 6.70 1.10
CA THR A 462 -0.73 5.66 0.07
C THR A 462 0.53 4.88 -0.31
N ARG A 463 1.66 5.08 0.37
CA ARG A 463 2.93 4.38 0.06
C ARG A 463 3.11 3.02 0.73
N ALA A 464 2.27 2.70 1.72
CA ALA A 464 2.38 1.45 2.47
C ALA A 464 1.64 0.29 1.78
N ARG A 465 2.29 -0.87 1.66
CA ARG A 465 1.64 -2.12 1.22
C ARG A 465 0.94 -2.83 2.39
N GLN A 466 1.56 -2.84 3.58
CA GLN A 466 1.11 -3.64 4.73
C GLN A 466 0.74 -2.80 5.95
N ALA A 467 1.54 -1.79 6.30
CA ALA A 467 1.28 -0.97 7.49
C ALA A 467 1.87 0.44 7.43
N VAL A 468 1.22 1.37 8.14
CA VAL A 468 1.71 2.72 8.42
C VAL A 468 1.90 2.88 9.93
N HIS A 469 3.05 3.40 10.34
CA HIS A 469 3.32 3.82 11.71
C HIS A 469 3.44 5.34 11.73
N LEU A 470 2.48 6.02 12.34
CA LEU A 470 2.45 7.47 12.46
C LEU A 470 3.04 7.88 13.81
N VAL A 471 4.28 8.34 13.79
CA VAL A 471 5.01 8.90 14.94
C VAL A 471 4.71 10.38 15.02
N THR A 472 4.13 10.83 16.15
CA THR A 472 3.73 12.23 16.30
C THR A 472 3.84 12.75 17.71
N SER A 473 4.30 14.00 17.83
CA SER A 473 4.25 14.79 19.07
C SER A 473 3.15 15.84 19.06
N ILE A 474 2.25 15.83 18.07
CA ILE A 474 1.09 16.72 18.02
C ILE A 474 0.15 16.35 19.20
N PRO A 475 -0.17 17.29 20.11
CA PRO A 475 -1.00 16.97 21.26
C PRO A 475 -2.37 16.44 20.85
N ARG A 476 -2.82 15.34 21.47
CA ARG A 476 -4.10 14.68 21.13
C ARG A 476 -5.31 15.61 21.14
N ALA A 477 -5.34 16.57 22.07
CA ALA A 477 -6.41 17.57 22.14
C ALA A 477 -6.56 18.40 20.85
N GLN A 478 -5.53 18.50 20.02
CA GLN A 478 -5.55 19.28 18.78
C GLN A 478 -6.31 18.59 17.64
N TRP A 479 -6.42 17.26 17.67
CA TRP A 479 -7.08 16.49 16.62
C TRP A 479 -8.27 15.64 17.09
N ALA A 480 -8.48 15.49 18.40
CA ALA A 480 -9.61 14.72 18.95
C ALA A 480 -10.99 15.38 18.78
N SER A 481 -11.05 16.68 18.49
CA SER A 481 -12.30 17.47 18.41
C SER A 481 -12.47 18.20 17.08
N LEU A 482 -11.72 17.81 16.04
CA LEU A 482 -11.85 18.44 14.74
C LEU A 482 -13.21 18.10 14.12
N PRO A 483 -13.90 19.08 13.52
CA PRO A 483 -15.10 18.81 12.75
C PRO A 483 -14.76 17.87 11.58
N PRO A 484 -15.74 17.07 11.09
CA PRO A 484 -15.53 16.24 9.92
C PRO A 484 -15.06 17.11 8.73
N LEU A 485 -14.05 16.63 8.01
CA LEU A 485 -13.51 17.32 6.84
C LEU A 485 -14.58 17.43 5.74
N PRO A 486 -14.76 18.62 5.12
CA PRO A 486 -15.56 18.75 3.90
C PRO A 486 -14.99 17.85 2.79
N ALA A 487 -15.86 17.33 1.92
CA ALA A 487 -15.43 16.46 0.83
C ALA A 487 -14.43 17.19 -0.10
N GLY A 488 -13.27 16.57 -0.36
CA GLY A 488 -12.28 17.07 -1.32
C GLY A 488 -11.25 18.08 -0.80
N GLN A 489 -11.16 18.31 0.52
CA GLN A 489 -10.11 19.12 1.16
C GLN A 489 -8.91 18.28 1.64
#